data_AF-A0A7S3BHQ2-F1
#
_entry.id   AF-A0A7S3BHQ2-F1
#
_cell.length_a   1.000
_cell.length_b   1.000
_cell.length_c   1.000
_cell.angle_alpha   90.00
_cell.angle_beta   90.00
_cell.angle_gamma   90.00
#
_symmetry.space_group_name_H-M   'P 1'
#
loop_
_entity.id
_entity.type
_entity.pdbx_description
1 polymer ?
#
loop_
_entity_poly.entity_id
_entity_poly.type
_entity_poly.pdbx_seq_one_letter_code
_entity_poly.pdbx_strand_id
1 'polypeptide(L)'
;GNLLIKAAKSTSETAVEIDAAKGHVTLTAAQGVHVAAANTSEWLLEADEDGDDLRLAVRGAYDTSLVLESEGTSEAAVIISAPAGGMAVSTADATHVEVQASQDGDDLTLEVSGATDSSVVVRSSGTGSDAVHIEASAGGAHAEVYGNVSITSEEGDVDVVAVKGKVTAVADDDMEVTSGAAIAVTAESKMDLAAGQAMVLSASAASRFEVASDTDGEDLTLSLTGATDSSVVVSSSGTGSDAIKLATSAGGVAVDAEGSATMSARGALSISSSDEGLSAIGIEASAGGVSIDAVEPTTLTVASNDNDDDLTLRVTGATNSSIKLLSEGIGPDAIRLEASAGGIDVDVDDLIDIYTAGDLSASATKATVSTSAELELLVGSSATLAADDEISIDSSN
;
A
#
# COMPACT_ATOMS: atom_id res chain seq x y z
N GLY A 1 20.39 -82.79 25.66
CA GLY A 1 20.27 -84.05 24.91
C GLY A 1 19.25 -83.81 23.82
N ASN A 2 19.65 -83.90 22.56
CA ASN A 2 18.75 -83.62 21.43
C ASN A 2 18.03 -84.91 21.03
N LEU A 3 16.69 -84.89 21.03
CA LEU A 3 15.90 -85.89 20.33
C LEU A 3 16.01 -85.58 18.83
N LEU A 4 16.85 -86.33 18.12
CA LEU A 4 17.04 -86.17 16.68
C LEU A 4 16.08 -87.11 15.94
N ILE A 5 14.90 -86.62 15.55
CA ILE A 5 13.98 -87.36 14.68
C ILE A 5 14.49 -87.20 13.24
N LYS A 6 15.32 -88.13 12.76
CA LYS A 6 15.80 -88.18 11.37
C LYS A 6 14.83 -89.00 10.52
N ALA A 7 13.99 -88.35 9.72
CA ALA A 7 13.44 -89.00 8.53
C ALA A 7 14.57 -89.12 7.48
N ALA A 8 14.76 -90.32 6.91
CA ALA A 8 15.82 -90.57 5.94
C ALA A 8 15.56 -89.77 4.64
N LYS A 9 16.64 -89.34 3.97
CA LYS A 9 16.60 -88.68 2.67
C LYS A 9 15.92 -89.63 1.65
N SER A 10 14.63 -89.41 1.37
CA SER A 10 13.83 -90.17 0.41
C SER A 10 13.51 -89.28 -0.79
N THR A 11 13.55 -89.87 -1.99
CA THR A 11 13.23 -89.20 -3.27
C THR A 11 11.74 -89.09 -3.56
N SER A 12 10.86 -89.37 -2.59
CA SER A 12 9.42 -89.06 -2.66
C SER A 12 8.86 -88.82 -1.26
N GLU A 13 8.15 -87.70 -1.11
CA GLU A 13 7.15 -87.36 -0.07
C GLU A 13 7.22 -88.18 1.24
N THR A 14 8.07 -87.76 2.18
CA THR A 14 7.94 -88.17 3.59
C THR A 14 7.80 -86.93 4.45
N ALA A 15 6.56 -86.52 4.68
CA ALA A 15 6.24 -85.59 5.77
C ALA A 15 6.14 -86.40 7.08
N VAL A 16 6.66 -85.84 8.18
CA VAL A 16 6.30 -86.30 9.52
C VAL A 16 4.97 -85.63 9.84
N GLU A 17 3.87 -86.39 9.78
CA GLU A 17 2.54 -85.90 10.14
C GLU A 17 2.34 -86.02 11.65
N ILE A 18 2.05 -84.89 12.30
CA ILE A 18 1.70 -84.82 13.72
C ILE A 18 0.27 -84.28 13.79
N ASP A 19 -0.71 -85.16 13.65
CA ASP A 19 -2.13 -84.84 13.81
C ASP A 19 -2.52 -84.93 15.29
N ALA A 20 -2.69 -83.77 15.93
CA ALA A 20 -3.24 -83.66 17.27
C ALA A 20 -4.71 -83.26 17.18
N ALA A 21 -5.56 -84.15 16.66
CA ALA A 21 -6.99 -83.95 16.35
C ALA A 21 -7.86 -83.15 17.36
N LYS A 22 -7.44 -82.97 18.62
CA LYS A 22 -8.08 -82.10 19.65
C LYS A 22 -7.10 -81.47 20.66
N GLY A 23 -5.82 -81.34 20.33
CA GLY A 23 -4.76 -80.99 21.30
C GLY A 23 -3.71 -80.01 20.76
N HIS A 24 -3.01 -79.33 21.66
CA HIS A 24 -1.90 -78.46 21.30
C HIS A 24 -0.61 -79.29 21.18
N VAL A 25 0.15 -79.11 20.09
CA VAL A 25 1.49 -79.69 19.96
C VAL A 25 2.49 -78.78 20.67
N THR A 26 3.09 -79.23 21.76
CA THR A 26 4.14 -78.48 22.48
C THR A 26 5.52 -78.96 22.05
N LEU A 27 6.36 -78.05 21.57
CA LEU A 27 7.77 -78.27 21.30
C LEU A 27 8.59 -77.47 22.32
N THR A 28 9.12 -78.15 23.34
CA THR A 28 9.96 -77.51 24.38
C THR A 28 11.42 -77.74 24.06
N ALA A 29 12.18 -76.66 23.86
CA ALA A 29 13.63 -76.72 23.68
C ALA A 29 14.31 -75.68 24.57
N ALA A 30 15.39 -76.08 25.26
CA ALA A 30 16.14 -75.17 26.13
C ALA A 30 16.96 -74.10 25.37
N GLN A 31 17.16 -74.28 24.06
CA GLN A 31 17.97 -73.40 23.19
C GLN A 31 17.27 -73.05 21.87
N GLY A 32 15.92 -73.10 21.85
CA GLY A 32 15.13 -72.81 20.66
C GLY A 32 14.83 -74.03 19.77
N VAL A 33 13.86 -73.85 18.87
CA VAL A 33 13.45 -74.83 17.86
C VAL A 33 13.94 -74.31 16.52
N HIS A 34 14.80 -75.08 15.84
CA HIS A 34 15.33 -74.73 14.52
C HIS A 34 14.73 -75.66 13.47
N VAL A 35 14.08 -75.07 12.45
CA VAL A 35 13.53 -75.78 11.30
C VAL A 35 14.35 -75.39 10.07
N ALA A 36 15.08 -76.35 9.50
CA ALA A 36 15.91 -76.13 8.32
C ALA A 36 15.21 -76.67 7.07
N ALA A 37 15.09 -75.84 6.04
CA ALA A 37 14.53 -76.18 4.74
C ALA A 37 15.58 -76.03 3.64
N ALA A 38 15.61 -76.95 2.67
CA ALA A 38 16.52 -76.87 1.52
C ALA A 38 15.89 -76.22 0.27
N ASN A 39 14.55 -76.08 0.25
CA ASN A 39 13.75 -75.50 -0.83
C ASN A 39 12.58 -74.70 -0.20
N THR A 40 11.65 -74.22 -1.03
CA THR A 40 10.39 -73.59 -0.57
C THR A 40 9.72 -74.44 0.51
N SER A 41 9.46 -73.83 1.66
CA SER A 41 8.73 -74.44 2.76
C SER A 41 7.65 -73.48 3.20
N GLU A 42 6.45 -74.01 3.33
CA GLU A 42 5.27 -73.26 3.74
C GLU A 42 4.83 -73.75 5.10
N TRP A 43 4.46 -72.83 5.96
CA TRP A 43 3.77 -73.15 7.21
C TRP A 43 2.34 -72.64 7.08
N LEU A 44 1.45 -73.55 6.68
CA LEU A 44 0.05 -73.27 6.42
C LEU A 44 -0.79 -73.73 7.61
N LEU A 45 -1.69 -72.85 8.06
CA LEU A 45 -2.83 -73.23 8.89
C LEU A 45 -4.09 -73.14 8.02
N GLU A 46 -4.81 -74.24 7.90
CA GLU A 46 -6.12 -74.26 7.25
C GLU A 46 -7.19 -73.98 8.33
N ALA A 47 -7.87 -72.85 8.21
CA ALA A 47 -9.09 -72.55 8.96
C ALA A 47 -10.27 -73.25 8.26
N ASP A 48 -11.09 -74.00 9.01
CA ASP A 48 -12.23 -74.74 8.48
C ASP A 48 -13.59 -74.16 8.90
N GLU A 49 -13.62 -73.20 9.83
CA GLU A 49 -14.83 -72.47 10.23
C GLU A 49 -14.59 -70.98 10.56
N ASP A 50 -15.68 -70.22 10.72
CA ASP A 50 -15.62 -68.81 11.12
C ASP A 50 -15.00 -68.67 12.53
N GLY A 51 -13.94 -67.87 12.65
CA GLY A 51 -13.32 -67.55 13.94
C GLY A 51 -12.05 -68.35 14.28
N ASP A 52 -11.56 -69.16 13.35
CA ASP A 52 -10.24 -69.77 13.47
C ASP A 52 -9.12 -68.73 13.42
N ASP A 53 -8.40 -68.58 14.54
CA ASP A 53 -7.32 -67.61 14.69
C ASP A 53 -5.95 -68.31 14.83
N LEU A 54 -4.95 -67.83 14.08
CA LEU A 54 -3.56 -68.10 14.40
C LEU A 54 -3.04 -67.07 15.40
N ARG A 55 -2.77 -67.50 16.63
CA ARG A 55 -2.14 -66.64 17.65
C ARG A 55 -0.65 -66.93 17.82
N LEU A 56 0.19 -66.03 17.31
CA LEU A 56 1.61 -65.97 17.65
C LEU A 56 1.78 -65.02 18.85
N ALA A 57 2.32 -65.52 19.97
CA ALA A 57 2.48 -64.71 21.18
C ALA A 57 3.76 -65.08 21.92
N VAL A 58 4.53 -64.06 22.29
CA VAL A 58 5.62 -64.17 23.27
C VAL A 58 5.06 -63.73 24.63
N ARG A 59 5.18 -64.57 25.66
CA ARG A 59 4.65 -64.30 27.01
C ARG A 59 5.74 -64.57 28.05
N GLY A 60 5.90 -63.68 29.01
CA GLY A 60 6.86 -63.82 30.12
C GLY A 60 6.99 -62.54 30.95
N ALA A 61 7.55 -62.64 32.16
CA ALA A 61 7.73 -61.52 33.09
C ALA A 61 9.02 -60.69 32.83
N TYR A 62 9.68 -60.93 31.71
CA TYR A 62 10.98 -60.34 31.34
C TYR A 62 10.85 -59.65 29.98
N ASP A 63 11.86 -58.89 29.58
CA ASP A 63 11.94 -58.27 28.25
C ASP A 63 11.80 -59.35 27.17
N THR A 64 10.73 -59.26 26.38
CA THR A 64 10.39 -60.23 25.35
C THR A 64 10.02 -59.50 24.06
N SER A 65 10.39 -60.07 22.92
CA SER A 65 10.09 -59.52 21.60
C SER A 65 9.71 -60.63 20.63
N LEU A 66 8.83 -60.30 19.69
CA LEU A 66 8.64 -61.08 18.47
C LEU A 66 9.47 -60.39 17.37
N VAL A 67 10.40 -61.12 16.78
CA VAL A 67 11.26 -60.62 15.71
C VAL A 67 10.94 -61.40 14.44
N LEU A 68 10.65 -60.68 13.36
CA LEU A 68 10.50 -61.22 12.01
C LEU A 68 11.66 -60.66 11.18
N GLU A 69 12.59 -61.52 10.79
CA GLU A 69 13.80 -61.14 10.07
C GLU A 69 13.94 -61.99 8.80
N SER A 70 14.37 -61.35 7.71
CA SER A 70 14.64 -61.99 6.42
C SER A 70 15.93 -61.44 5.85
N GLU A 71 16.86 -62.33 5.52
CA GLU A 71 18.11 -62.00 4.78
C GLU A 71 17.86 -61.93 3.25
N GLY A 72 16.59 -62.01 2.80
CA GLY A 72 16.24 -61.98 1.39
C GLY A 72 16.60 -60.64 0.73
N THR A 73 17.19 -60.69 -0.47
CA THR A 73 17.63 -59.49 -1.22
C THR A 73 16.62 -59.00 -2.27
N SER A 74 15.44 -59.64 -2.35
CA SER A 74 14.36 -59.20 -3.22
C SER A 74 13.63 -58.00 -2.62
N GLU A 75 12.93 -57.25 -3.48
CA GLU A 75 12.12 -56.09 -3.10
C GLU A 75 11.15 -56.36 -1.92
N ALA A 76 10.61 -57.58 -1.82
CA ALA A 76 9.69 -57.98 -0.77
C ALA A 76 10.27 -59.10 0.12
N ALA A 77 11.30 -58.79 0.90
CA ALA A 77 11.95 -59.76 1.80
C ALA A 77 11.03 -60.27 2.93
N VAL A 78 10.07 -59.44 3.37
CA VAL A 78 8.98 -59.79 4.31
C VAL A 78 7.68 -59.24 3.73
N ILE A 79 6.63 -60.06 3.67
CA ILE A 79 5.30 -59.67 3.18
C ILE A 79 4.27 -59.97 4.25
N ILE A 80 3.41 -58.99 4.56
CA ILE A 80 2.19 -59.17 5.33
C ILE A 80 1.03 -58.78 4.42
N SER A 81 0.16 -59.73 4.09
CA SER A 81 -0.95 -59.52 3.16
C SER A 81 -2.28 -59.88 3.81
N ALA A 82 -3.24 -58.96 3.74
CA ALA A 82 -4.61 -59.14 4.24
C ALA A 82 -5.62 -58.76 3.13
N PRO A 83 -5.72 -59.55 2.04
CA PRO A 83 -6.43 -59.14 0.82
C PRO A 83 -7.94 -58.92 0.98
N ALA A 84 -8.55 -59.47 2.04
CA ALA A 84 -9.98 -59.35 2.33
C ALA A 84 -10.27 -58.56 3.62
N GLY A 85 -9.25 -58.02 4.29
CA GLY A 85 -9.36 -57.40 5.61
C GLY A 85 -8.40 -56.23 5.82
N GLY A 86 -8.28 -55.78 7.07
CA GLY A 86 -7.37 -54.70 7.47
C GLY A 86 -6.23 -55.22 8.34
N MET A 87 -5.14 -54.47 8.38
CA MET A 87 -4.05 -54.67 9.33
C MET A 87 -4.16 -53.63 10.45
N ALA A 88 -4.30 -54.08 11.69
CA ALA A 88 -4.39 -53.20 12.86
C ALA A 88 -3.15 -53.36 13.74
N VAL A 89 -2.58 -52.24 14.18
CA VAL A 89 -1.50 -52.18 15.16
C VAL A 89 -2.04 -51.50 16.41
N SER A 90 -2.05 -52.20 17.54
CA SER A 90 -2.57 -51.70 18.81
C SER A 90 -1.52 -51.84 19.90
N THR A 91 -1.09 -50.71 20.46
CA THR A 91 -0.08 -50.65 21.54
C THR A 91 -0.62 -49.84 22.72
N ALA A 92 -0.13 -50.14 23.92
CA ALA A 92 -0.41 -49.33 25.11
C ALA A 92 0.52 -48.12 25.22
N ASP A 93 1.74 -48.26 24.71
CA ASP A 93 2.79 -47.25 24.68
C ASP A 93 3.02 -46.73 23.25
N ALA A 94 4.00 -45.85 23.07
CA ALA A 94 4.36 -45.30 21.77
C ALA A 94 4.69 -46.40 20.74
N THR A 95 4.16 -46.25 19.53
CA THR A 95 4.56 -47.04 18.36
C THR A 95 5.54 -46.24 17.52
N HIS A 96 6.61 -46.88 17.06
CA HIS A 96 7.61 -46.29 16.19
C HIS A 96 7.74 -47.12 14.91
N VAL A 97 7.64 -46.46 13.76
CA VAL A 97 7.86 -47.06 12.44
C VAL A 97 9.04 -46.32 11.82
N GLU A 98 10.10 -47.05 11.48
CA GLU A 98 11.35 -46.48 11.01
C GLU A 98 11.85 -47.24 9.79
N VAL A 99 12.30 -46.50 8.78
CA VAL A 99 13.14 -47.01 7.70
C VAL A 99 14.54 -46.44 7.93
N GLN A 100 15.52 -47.32 8.13
CA GLN A 100 16.93 -46.94 8.22
C GLN A 100 17.54 -46.91 6.82
N ALA A 101 17.57 -45.73 6.23
CA ALA A 101 18.23 -45.51 4.95
C ALA A 101 19.73 -45.83 5.06
N SER A 102 20.21 -46.66 4.13
CA SER A 102 21.60 -47.05 3.95
C SER A 102 22.26 -46.38 2.74
N GLN A 103 21.45 -45.90 1.79
CA GLN A 103 21.86 -45.26 0.53
C GLN A 103 20.88 -44.15 0.12
N ASP A 104 21.24 -43.39 -0.92
CA ASP A 104 20.36 -42.38 -1.50
C ASP A 104 19.11 -43.04 -2.13
N GLY A 105 17.92 -42.51 -1.83
CA GLY A 105 16.65 -43.00 -2.38
C GLY A 105 15.95 -44.09 -1.55
N ASP A 106 16.47 -44.42 -0.36
CA ASP A 106 15.74 -45.28 0.58
C ASP A 106 14.55 -44.50 1.19
N ASP A 107 13.35 -44.80 0.73
CA ASP A 107 12.11 -44.09 1.10
C ASP A 107 11.16 -44.95 1.94
N LEU A 108 10.44 -44.31 2.87
CA LEU A 108 9.20 -44.87 3.42
C LEU A 108 8.02 -44.40 2.54
N THR A 109 7.48 -45.30 1.72
CA THR A 109 6.32 -45.00 0.88
C THR A 109 5.01 -45.40 1.57
N LEU A 110 4.07 -44.46 1.66
CA LEU A 110 2.69 -44.71 2.07
C LEU A 110 1.78 -44.49 0.87
N GLU A 111 1.31 -45.57 0.25
CA GLU A 111 0.53 -45.51 -1.00
C GLU A 111 -0.82 -46.21 -0.86
N VAL A 112 -1.85 -45.63 -1.48
CA VAL A 112 -3.12 -46.30 -1.75
C VAL A 112 -3.33 -46.35 -3.26
N SER A 113 -3.17 -47.54 -3.84
CA SER A 113 -3.32 -47.78 -5.28
C SER A 113 -4.74 -48.28 -5.60
N GLY A 114 -5.38 -47.73 -6.64
CA GLY A 114 -6.69 -48.20 -7.12
C GLY A 114 -7.53 -47.07 -7.73
N ALA A 115 -8.53 -47.42 -8.56
CA ALA A 115 -9.38 -46.45 -9.26
C ALA A 115 -10.65 -46.02 -8.47
N THR A 116 -10.71 -46.35 -7.19
CA THR A 116 -11.86 -46.09 -6.30
C THR A 116 -11.64 -44.84 -5.46
N ASP A 117 -12.71 -44.36 -4.81
CA ASP A 117 -12.59 -43.33 -3.78
C ASP A 117 -11.76 -43.89 -2.61
N SER A 118 -10.54 -43.40 -2.46
CA SER A 118 -9.52 -43.96 -1.58
C SER A 118 -8.63 -42.84 -1.07
N SER A 119 -8.25 -42.92 0.20
CA SER A 119 -7.52 -41.83 0.87
C SER A 119 -6.51 -42.37 1.86
N VAL A 120 -5.43 -41.62 2.03
CA VAL A 120 -4.55 -41.72 3.21
C VAL A 120 -5.06 -40.70 4.21
N VAL A 121 -5.47 -41.16 5.40
CA VAL A 121 -5.95 -40.30 6.48
C VAL A 121 -4.92 -40.30 7.60
N VAL A 122 -4.32 -39.14 7.87
CA VAL A 122 -3.46 -38.92 9.04
C VAL A 122 -4.25 -38.07 10.04
N ARG A 123 -4.60 -38.67 11.19
CA ARG A 123 -5.42 -38.03 12.22
C ARG A 123 -4.85 -38.31 13.61
N SER A 124 -4.81 -37.27 14.44
CA SER A 124 -4.49 -37.38 15.86
C SER A 124 -5.63 -36.79 16.70
N SER A 125 -5.96 -37.44 17.82
CA SER A 125 -6.85 -36.90 18.84
C SER A 125 -6.07 -36.32 20.03
N GLY A 126 -4.75 -36.13 19.89
CA GLY A 126 -3.92 -35.51 20.90
C GLY A 126 -4.27 -34.04 21.10
N THR A 127 -4.08 -33.52 22.31
CA THR A 127 -4.34 -32.11 22.68
C THR A 127 -3.07 -31.26 22.76
N GLY A 128 -1.92 -31.82 22.38
CA GLY A 128 -0.66 -31.09 22.29
C GLY A 128 -0.64 -30.13 21.10
N SER A 129 0.25 -29.15 21.13
CA SER A 129 0.47 -28.20 20.01
C SER A 129 0.92 -28.88 18.72
N ASP A 130 1.43 -30.10 18.82
CA ASP A 130 2.07 -30.91 17.79
C ASP A 130 1.36 -32.25 17.61
N ALA A 131 0.03 -32.28 17.78
CA ALA A 131 -0.77 -33.50 17.66
C ALA A 131 -0.50 -34.26 16.34
N VAL A 132 -0.22 -33.52 15.25
CA VAL A 132 0.40 -34.02 14.03
C VAL A 132 1.61 -33.12 13.73
N HIS A 133 2.82 -33.69 13.74
CA HIS A 133 4.07 -32.98 13.49
C HIS A 133 4.75 -33.52 12.22
N ILE A 134 5.15 -32.63 11.32
CA ILE A 134 5.89 -32.96 10.10
C ILE A 134 7.12 -32.05 10.07
N GLU A 135 8.30 -32.65 10.20
CA GLU A 135 9.57 -31.92 10.26
C GLU A 135 10.58 -32.51 9.28
N ALA A 136 11.22 -31.62 8.51
CA ALA A 136 12.39 -31.94 7.71
C ALA A 136 13.58 -31.17 8.29
N SER A 137 14.49 -31.88 8.97
CA SER A 137 15.68 -31.27 9.59
C SER A 137 16.69 -30.72 8.58
N ALA A 138 16.66 -31.23 7.35
CA ALA A 138 17.32 -30.69 6.17
C ALA A 138 16.38 -30.78 4.95
N GLY A 139 16.39 -29.78 4.07
CA GLY A 139 15.47 -29.70 2.93
C GLY A 139 14.15 -29.01 3.29
N GLY A 140 13.04 -29.50 2.73
CA GLY A 140 11.70 -28.97 3.01
C GLY A 140 10.62 -30.02 2.74
N ALA A 141 9.43 -29.79 3.28
CA ALA A 141 8.25 -30.58 2.94
C ALA A 141 7.73 -30.13 1.57
N HIS A 142 7.53 -31.08 0.65
CA HIS A 142 6.93 -30.81 -0.65
C HIS A 142 5.53 -31.42 -0.70
N ALA A 143 4.55 -30.61 -1.12
CA ALA A 143 3.19 -31.06 -1.36
C ALA A 143 2.79 -30.68 -2.78
N GLU A 144 2.56 -31.68 -3.62
CA GLU A 144 2.01 -31.52 -4.96
C GLU A 144 0.54 -31.92 -4.95
N VAL A 145 -0.35 -30.98 -5.28
CA VAL A 145 -1.80 -31.19 -5.26
C VAL A 145 -2.41 -30.62 -6.53
N TYR A 146 -3.15 -31.46 -7.27
CA TYR A 146 -3.83 -31.06 -8.51
C TYR A 146 -5.15 -30.30 -8.27
N GLY A 147 -5.70 -30.40 -7.07
CA GLY A 147 -6.86 -29.65 -6.60
C GLY A 147 -6.47 -28.50 -5.69
N ASN A 148 -7.28 -28.25 -4.66
CA ASN A 148 -6.99 -27.27 -3.63
C ASN A 148 -6.25 -27.90 -2.44
N VAL A 149 -5.31 -27.14 -1.88
CA VAL A 149 -4.86 -27.36 -0.50
C VAL A 149 -5.73 -26.48 0.40
N SER A 150 -6.46 -27.07 1.34
CA SER A 150 -7.23 -26.34 2.35
C SER A 150 -6.55 -26.47 3.70
N ILE A 151 -6.22 -25.35 4.33
CA ILE A 151 -5.72 -25.29 5.71
C ILE A 151 -6.69 -24.41 6.47
N THR A 152 -7.32 -24.98 7.50
CA THR A 152 -8.35 -24.32 8.28
C THR A 152 -8.06 -24.53 9.75
N SER A 153 -8.21 -23.46 10.54
CA SER A 153 -8.24 -23.54 11.99
C SER A 153 -9.60 -23.06 12.49
N GLU A 154 -10.28 -23.86 13.31
CA GLU A 154 -11.53 -23.44 13.98
C GLU A 154 -11.23 -22.60 15.23
N GLU A 155 -10.10 -22.87 15.89
CA GLU A 155 -9.63 -22.19 17.09
C GLU A 155 -8.15 -21.84 16.92
N GLY A 156 -7.83 -20.55 16.77
CA GLY A 156 -6.45 -20.05 16.63
C GLY A 156 -6.07 -19.65 15.20
N ASP A 157 -4.84 -19.17 15.05
CA ASP A 157 -4.33 -18.64 13.79
C ASP A 157 -3.69 -19.73 12.92
N VAL A 158 -3.67 -19.52 11.60
CA VAL A 158 -2.86 -20.30 10.66
C VAL A 158 -1.60 -19.49 10.34
N ASP A 159 -0.49 -19.88 10.95
CA ASP A 159 0.78 -19.20 10.78
C ASP A 159 1.59 -19.81 9.62
N VAL A 160 2.01 -18.96 8.68
CA VAL A 160 2.97 -19.31 7.63
C VAL A 160 4.22 -18.45 7.80
N VAL A 161 5.27 -19.03 8.40
CA VAL A 161 6.46 -18.28 8.83
C VAL A 161 7.71 -18.76 8.09
N ALA A 162 8.46 -17.83 7.51
CA ALA A 162 9.79 -18.07 6.98
C ALA A 162 10.86 -17.37 7.86
N VAL A 163 11.58 -18.12 8.70
CA VAL A 163 12.54 -17.55 9.67
C VAL A 163 13.80 -16.94 9.01
N LYS A 164 14.24 -17.49 7.87
CA LYS A 164 15.44 -17.04 7.15
C LYS A 164 15.19 -16.79 5.65
N GLY A 165 13.93 -16.69 5.23
CA GLY A 165 13.54 -16.65 3.84
C GLY A 165 12.29 -15.83 3.59
N LYS A 166 11.74 -15.94 2.38
CA LYS A 166 10.47 -15.31 1.99
C LYS A 166 9.36 -16.34 1.97
N VAL A 167 8.17 -15.94 2.38
CA VAL A 167 6.93 -16.63 1.97
C VAL A 167 6.60 -16.12 0.56
N THR A 168 6.49 -17.02 -0.40
CA THR A 168 6.10 -16.66 -1.78
C THR A 168 4.78 -17.33 -2.07
N ALA A 169 3.78 -16.53 -2.42
CA ALA A 169 2.54 -17.01 -3.00
C ALA A 169 2.49 -16.53 -4.46
N VAL A 170 2.12 -17.42 -5.37
CA VAL A 170 2.03 -17.15 -6.82
C VAL A 170 0.68 -17.64 -7.28
N ALA A 171 -0.04 -16.81 -8.02
CA ALA A 171 -1.25 -17.16 -8.74
C ALA A 171 -1.04 -16.81 -10.22
N ASP A 172 -1.57 -17.63 -11.12
CA ASP A 172 -1.50 -17.36 -12.57
C ASP A 172 -2.42 -16.20 -12.97
N ASP A 173 -3.55 -16.04 -12.27
CA ASP A 173 -4.48 -14.92 -12.40
C ASP A 173 -4.35 -14.00 -11.16
N ASP A 174 -5.34 -14.00 -10.27
CA ASP A 174 -5.39 -13.14 -9.09
C ASP A 174 -5.07 -13.89 -7.79
N MET A 175 -4.40 -13.21 -6.87
CA MET A 175 -4.33 -13.61 -5.47
C MET A 175 -5.36 -12.82 -4.66
N GLU A 176 -6.44 -13.48 -4.27
CA GLU A 176 -7.47 -12.87 -3.42
C GLU A 176 -7.12 -13.07 -1.94
N VAL A 177 -7.13 -11.97 -1.18
CA VAL A 177 -7.06 -11.99 0.30
C VAL A 177 -8.32 -11.32 0.83
N THR A 178 -9.28 -12.13 1.28
CA THR A 178 -10.53 -11.66 1.87
C THR A 178 -10.43 -11.69 3.38
N SER A 179 -10.75 -10.58 4.06
CA SER A 179 -10.83 -10.53 5.52
C SER A 179 -12.11 -9.82 5.97
N GLY A 180 -12.72 -10.31 7.04
CA GLY A 180 -13.80 -9.61 7.75
C GLY A 180 -13.28 -8.45 8.62
N ALA A 181 -11.96 -8.33 8.76
CA ALA A 181 -11.26 -7.31 9.54
C ALA A 181 -10.19 -6.61 8.67
N ALA A 182 -9.37 -5.76 9.28
CA ALA A 182 -8.24 -5.14 8.59
C ALA A 182 -7.20 -6.19 8.18
N ILE A 183 -6.65 -6.04 6.97
CA ILE A 183 -5.44 -6.74 6.55
C ILE A 183 -4.26 -5.86 6.96
N ALA A 184 -3.46 -6.31 7.92
CA ALA A 184 -2.24 -5.62 8.32
C ALA A 184 -1.07 -6.12 7.48
N VAL A 185 -0.37 -5.22 6.80
CA VAL A 185 0.89 -5.53 6.12
C VAL A 185 1.97 -4.64 6.73
N THR A 186 2.80 -5.24 7.57
CA THR A 186 3.88 -4.56 8.27
C THR A 186 5.20 -4.91 7.60
N ALA A 187 5.94 -3.90 7.12
CA ALA A 187 7.28 -4.07 6.57
C ALA A 187 8.26 -3.16 7.32
N GLU A 188 9.40 -3.71 7.77
CA GLU A 188 10.44 -2.95 8.49
C GLU A 188 11.20 -1.96 7.61
N SER A 189 11.07 -2.05 6.27
CA SER A 189 11.79 -1.17 5.34
C SER A 189 10.90 -0.62 4.24
N LYS A 190 10.30 -1.48 3.42
CA LYS A 190 9.46 -1.03 2.30
C LYS A 190 8.48 -2.09 1.84
N MET A 191 7.38 -1.61 1.25
CA MET A 191 6.47 -2.40 0.42
C MET A 191 6.76 -2.04 -1.04
N ASP A 192 7.32 -2.97 -1.81
CA ASP A 192 7.57 -2.78 -3.23
C ASP A 192 6.45 -3.43 -4.07
N LEU A 193 6.12 -2.80 -5.19
CA LEU A 193 5.45 -3.46 -6.31
C LEU A 193 6.47 -3.73 -7.41
N ALA A 194 6.31 -4.84 -8.13
CA ALA A 194 7.15 -5.15 -9.29
C ALA A 194 6.96 -4.09 -10.39
N ALA A 195 8.02 -3.85 -11.19
CA ALA A 195 7.95 -2.91 -12.31
C ALA A 195 6.81 -3.25 -13.27
N GLY A 196 6.04 -2.23 -13.69
CA GLY A 196 4.90 -2.39 -14.58
C GLY A 196 3.59 -2.74 -13.87
N GLN A 197 3.59 -2.95 -12.55
CA GLN A 197 2.37 -3.15 -11.77
C GLN A 197 1.82 -1.82 -11.24
N ALA A 198 0.49 -1.69 -11.26
CA ALA A 198 -0.21 -0.56 -10.67
C ALA A 198 -0.62 -0.88 -9.23
N MET A 199 -0.50 0.10 -8.34
CA MET A 199 -1.17 0.06 -7.04
C MET A 199 -2.54 0.72 -7.18
N VAL A 200 -3.61 -0.05 -6.98
CA VAL A 200 -5.00 0.45 -7.06
C VAL A 200 -5.64 0.31 -5.68
N LEU A 201 -6.08 1.44 -5.11
CA LEU A 201 -6.88 1.45 -3.89
C LEU A 201 -8.31 1.81 -4.27
N SER A 202 -9.16 0.80 -4.44
CA SER A 202 -10.58 0.97 -4.68
C SER A 202 -11.37 0.57 -3.44
N ALA A 203 -12.16 1.49 -2.90
CA ALA A 203 -13.04 1.22 -1.78
C ALA A 203 -14.44 1.78 -2.07
N SER A 204 -15.46 1.04 -1.65
CA SER A 204 -16.87 1.50 -1.71
C SER A 204 -17.23 2.45 -0.57
N ALA A 205 -16.35 2.61 0.42
CA ALA A 205 -16.52 3.46 1.58
C ALA A 205 -15.38 4.51 1.65
N ALA A 206 -15.52 5.46 2.58
CA ALA A 206 -14.47 6.44 2.85
C ALA A 206 -13.13 5.73 3.15
N SER A 207 -12.08 6.18 2.47
CA SER A 207 -10.72 5.65 2.61
C SER A 207 -9.76 6.78 2.87
N ARG A 208 -8.62 6.45 3.47
CA ARG A 208 -7.62 7.42 3.89
C ARG A 208 -6.23 6.85 3.73
N PHE A 209 -5.35 7.61 3.09
CA PHE A 209 -3.92 7.40 3.14
C PHE A 209 -3.35 8.33 4.21
N GLU A 210 -2.68 7.78 5.22
CA GLU A 210 -2.11 8.54 6.34
C GLU A 210 -0.69 8.05 6.60
N VAL A 211 0.21 9.02 6.83
CA VAL A 211 1.54 8.79 7.38
C VAL A 211 1.60 9.55 8.70
N ALA A 212 1.86 8.83 9.79
CA ALA A 212 2.12 9.42 11.09
C ALA A 212 3.63 9.55 11.27
N SER A 213 4.11 10.78 11.41
CA SER A 213 5.47 11.07 11.84
C SER A 213 5.53 11.11 13.36
N ASP A 214 6.58 10.51 13.94
CA ASP A 214 6.88 10.52 15.38
C ASP A 214 8.17 11.27 15.73
N THR A 215 8.97 11.69 14.74
CA THR A 215 10.22 12.44 14.92
C THR A 215 10.41 13.57 13.90
N ASP A 216 11.29 14.53 14.23
CA ASP A 216 11.59 15.65 13.33
C ASP A 216 12.25 15.17 12.01
N GLY A 217 11.79 15.73 10.89
CA GLY A 217 12.38 15.49 9.56
C GLY A 217 11.82 14.28 8.81
N GLU A 218 10.74 13.68 9.30
CA GLU A 218 10.01 12.66 8.55
C GLU A 218 9.03 13.29 7.57
N ASP A 219 9.27 13.06 6.28
CA ASP A 219 8.50 13.64 5.19
C ASP A 219 7.66 12.59 4.46
N LEU A 220 6.44 12.95 4.07
CA LEU A 220 5.71 12.24 3.01
C LEU A 220 6.08 12.84 1.65
N THR A 221 6.83 12.10 0.85
CA THR A 221 7.20 12.52 -0.51
C THR A 221 6.34 11.81 -1.57
N LEU A 222 5.65 12.60 -2.41
CA LEU A 222 5.03 12.12 -3.64
C LEU A 222 5.89 12.60 -4.82
N SER A 223 6.56 11.68 -5.50
CA SER A 223 7.50 12.02 -6.58
C SER A 223 7.25 11.19 -7.83
N LEU A 224 7.35 11.85 -8.98
CA LEU A 224 7.36 11.25 -10.30
C LEU A 224 8.64 11.70 -10.99
N THR A 225 9.48 10.74 -11.35
CA THR A 225 10.78 10.98 -11.97
C THR A 225 10.84 10.36 -13.36
N GLY A 226 11.77 10.83 -14.19
CA GLY A 226 11.94 10.37 -15.57
C GLY A 226 11.70 11.49 -16.59
N ALA A 227 12.37 11.39 -17.74
CA ALA A 227 12.29 12.38 -18.83
C ALA A 227 11.18 12.04 -19.85
N THR A 228 10.06 11.51 -19.36
CA THR A 228 8.90 11.10 -20.16
C THR A 228 7.74 12.07 -19.96
N ASP A 229 6.72 11.99 -20.83
CA ASP A 229 5.47 12.73 -20.68
C ASP A 229 4.64 12.13 -19.54
N SER A 230 5.06 12.37 -18.31
CA SER A 230 4.54 11.76 -17.09
C SER A 230 4.00 12.85 -16.17
N SER A 231 2.84 12.58 -15.57
CA SER A 231 2.11 13.56 -14.77
C SER A 231 1.64 12.97 -13.44
N VAL A 232 1.69 13.78 -12.37
CA VAL A 232 0.92 13.52 -11.15
C VAL A 232 -0.42 14.24 -11.29
N VAL A 233 -1.52 13.49 -11.28
CA VAL A 233 -2.87 14.06 -11.39
C VAL A 233 -3.60 13.89 -10.07
N VAL A 234 -3.98 15.01 -9.45
CA VAL A 234 -4.85 15.04 -8.28
C VAL A 234 -6.20 15.59 -8.72
N SER A 235 -7.22 14.73 -8.74
CA SER A 235 -8.56 15.09 -9.21
C SER A 235 -9.62 14.62 -8.21
N SER A 236 -10.68 15.40 -8.06
CA SER A 236 -11.84 15.05 -7.24
C SER A 236 -13.12 15.36 -8.00
N SER A 237 -14.06 14.43 -8.00
CA SER A 237 -15.42 14.64 -8.49
C SER A 237 -16.38 15.10 -7.38
N GLY A 238 -15.85 15.38 -6.18
CA GLY A 238 -16.64 15.86 -5.05
C GLY A 238 -17.28 17.21 -5.36
N THR A 239 -18.50 17.43 -4.87
CA THR A 239 -19.25 18.68 -5.05
C THR A 239 -19.15 19.62 -3.84
N GLY A 240 -18.44 19.21 -2.79
CA GLY A 240 -18.16 20.03 -1.61
C GLY A 240 -17.18 21.17 -1.93
N SER A 241 -17.19 22.21 -1.08
CA SER A 241 -16.24 23.33 -1.20
C SER A 241 -14.78 22.91 -1.04
N ASP A 242 -14.54 21.75 -0.45
CA ASP A 242 -13.25 21.18 -0.10
C ASP A 242 -12.95 19.89 -0.88
N ALA A 243 -13.51 19.76 -2.11
CA ALA A 243 -13.28 18.60 -2.97
C ALA A 243 -11.78 18.25 -3.11
N ILE A 244 -10.91 19.27 -3.10
CA ILE A 244 -9.47 19.16 -2.85
C ILE A 244 -9.10 20.22 -1.80
N LYS A 245 -8.49 19.82 -0.69
CA LYS A 245 -8.05 20.71 0.39
C LYS A 245 -6.56 20.49 0.71
N LEU A 246 -5.79 21.57 0.66
CA LEU A 246 -4.39 21.62 1.09
C LEU A 246 -4.35 22.52 2.34
N ALA A 247 -4.02 21.95 3.49
CA ALA A 247 -4.03 22.68 4.75
C ALA A 247 -2.80 22.33 5.60
N THR A 248 -2.15 23.36 6.12
CA THR A 248 -1.01 23.26 7.03
C THR A 248 -1.39 23.91 8.36
N SER A 249 -0.98 23.31 9.49
CA SER A 249 -1.17 23.90 10.83
C SER A 249 -0.06 24.90 11.18
N ALA A 250 1.13 24.70 10.62
CA ALA A 250 2.28 25.59 10.68
C ALA A 250 2.98 25.59 9.32
N GLY A 251 3.65 26.69 8.97
CA GLY A 251 4.25 26.87 7.64
C GLY A 251 3.22 27.15 6.54
N GLY A 252 3.68 27.13 5.28
CA GLY A 252 2.86 27.45 4.10
C GLY A 252 2.90 26.36 3.03
N VAL A 253 2.17 26.62 1.94
CA VAL A 253 2.21 25.80 0.73
C VAL A 253 3.05 26.54 -0.31
N ALA A 254 4.17 25.95 -0.72
CA ALA A 254 4.98 26.47 -1.81
C ALA A 254 4.60 25.79 -3.13
N VAL A 255 4.48 26.58 -4.19
CA VAL A 255 4.33 26.07 -5.57
C VAL A 255 5.50 26.63 -6.37
N ASP A 256 6.47 25.76 -6.66
CA ASP A 256 7.66 26.09 -7.45
C ASP A 256 7.55 25.39 -8.81
N ALA A 257 7.58 26.18 -9.88
CA ALA A 257 7.49 25.70 -11.25
C ALA A 257 8.54 26.42 -12.09
N GLU A 258 9.42 25.67 -12.76
CA GLU A 258 10.37 26.24 -13.73
C GLU A 258 9.65 26.89 -14.93
N GLY A 259 8.46 26.37 -15.26
CA GLY A 259 7.56 26.91 -16.27
C GLY A 259 6.46 27.79 -15.68
N SER A 260 5.26 27.72 -16.27
CA SER A 260 4.09 28.45 -15.78
C SER A 260 3.35 27.68 -14.70
N ALA A 261 3.04 28.34 -13.57
CA ALA A 261 1.99 27.92 -12.66
C ALA A 261 0.68 28.63 -13.04
N THR A 262 -0.35 27.88 -13.44
CA THR A 262 -1.65 28.43 -13.81
C THR A 262 -2.72 28.04 -12.80
N MET A 263 -3.41 29.04 -12.25
CA MET A 263 -4.60 28.85 -11.42
C MET A 263 -5.82 29.35 -12.19
N SER A 264 -6.87 28.54 -12.28
CA SER A 264 -8.10 28.89 -12.98
C SER A 264 -9.30 28.41 -12.19
N ALA A 265 -10.23 29.32 -11.92
CA ALA A 265 -11.48 29.04 -11.23
C ALA A 265 -12.66 29.44 -12.13
N ARG A 266 -13.72 28.62 -12.13
CA ARG A 266 -15.00 29.01 -12.76
C ARG A 266 -15.77 30.05 -11.94
N GLY A 267 -15.53 30.06 -10.62
CA GLY A 267 -16.02 31.08 -9.70
C GLY A 267 -14.92 32.07 -9.34
N ALA A 268 -15.00 32.65 -8.15
CA ALA A 268 -13.96 33.53 -7.64
C ALA A 268 -12.66 32.77 -7.31
N LEU A 269 -11.52 33.37 -7.64
CA LEU A 269 -10.23 33.06 -7.05
C LEU A 269 -9.98 34.09 -5.93
N SER A 270 -9.95 33.65 -4.68
CA SER A 270 -9.65 34.52 -3.54
C SER A 270 -8.21 34.31 -3.10
N ILE A 271 -7.45 35.40 -3.02
CA ILE A 271 -6.10 35.44 -2.44
C ILE A 271 -6.17 36.43 -1.28
N SER A 272 -5.91 35.93 -0.08
CA SER A 272 -5.97 36.71 1.15
C SER A 272 -4.84 36.27 2.07
N SER A 273 -4.30 37.20 2.84
CA SER A 273 -3.32 36.92 3.87
C SER A 273 -3.74 37.63 5.16
N SER A 274 -3.53 36.97 6.30
CA SER A 274 -3.68 37.54 7.63
C SER A 274 -2.32 37.86 8.26
N ASP A 275 -1.26 37.88 7.44
CA ASP A 275 0.05 38.30 7.90
C ASP A 275 0.06 39.83 8.12
N GLU A 276 0.67 40.26 9.22
CA GLU A 276 0.81 41.67 9.62
C GLU A 276 2.12 42.28 9.06
N GLY A 277 2.93 41.49 8.36
CA GLY A 277 4.15 41.94 7.69
C GLY A 277 3.90 42.85 6.47
N LEU A 278 4.92 43.61 6.09
CA LEU A 278 4.89 44.62 4.99
C LEU A 278 4.53 44.05 3.61
N SER A 279 4.50 42.73 3.41
CA SER A 279 4.22 42.10 2.12
C SER A 279 3.41 40.82 2.29
N ALA A 280 2.29 40.92 3.00
CA ALA A 280 1.35 39.82 3.22
C ALA A 280 0.90 39.14 1.90
N ILE A 281 0.80 39.92 0.81
CA ILE A 281 0.65 39.45 -0.58
C ILE A 281 1.60 40.26 -1.47
N GLY A 282 2.60 39.61 -2.04
CA GLY A 282 3.54 40.20 -3.01
C GLY A 282 3.33 39.64 -4.42
N ILE A 283 3.37 40.51 -5.44
CA ILE A 283 3.38 40.11 -6.86
C ILE A 283 4.61 40.75 -7.50
N GLU A 284 5.60 39.93 -7.86
CA GLU A 284 6.84 40.38 -8.49
C GLU A 284 6.98 39.76 -9.89
N ALA A 285 7.05 40.61 -10.91
CA ALA A 285 7.23 40.21 -12.31
C ALA A 285 8.54 40.78 -12.85
N SER A 286 9.69 40.24 -12.41
CA SER A 286 11.03 40.80 -12.65
C SER A 286 11.42 41.01 -14.13
N ALA A 287 10.86 40.21 -15.05
CA ALA A 287 11.08 40.33 -16.48
C ALA A 287 9.82 40.73 -17.29
N GLY A 288 8.66 40.82 -16.63
CA GLY A 288 7.36 40.99 -17.26
C GLY A 288 6.53 42.11 -16.63
N GLY A 289 5.22 42.07 -16.86
CA GLY A 289 4.27 42.99 -16.25
C GLY A 289 3.11 42.25 -15.59
N VAL A 290 2.35 42.97 -14.78
CA VAL A 290 1.08 42.49 -14.22
C VAL A 290 -0.04 43.08 -15.08
N SER A 291 -0.92 42.23 -15.61
CA SER A 291 -2.10 42.64 -16.36
C SER A 291 -3.36 42.34 -15.55
N ILE A 292 -4.26 43.32 -15.49
CA ILE A 292 -5.59 43.18 -14.92
C ILE A 292 -6.57 43.47 -16.06
N ASP A 293 -7.18 42.43 -16.60
CA ASP A 293 -8.16 42.50 -17.69
C ASP A 293 -9.52 42.00 -17.17
N ALA A 294 -10.30 42.93 -16.63
CA ALA A 294 -11.60 42.64 -16.05
C ALA A 294 -12.72 43.21 -16.94
N VAL A 295 -13.74 42.39 -17.18
CA VAL A 295 -14.94 42.80 -17.92
C VAL A 295 -15.93 43.55 -17.02
N GLU A 296 -15.95 43.20 -15.74
CA GLU A 296 -16.80 43.82 -14.72
C GLU A 296 -16.03 44.91 -13.95
N PRO A 297 -16.73 45.82 -13.25
CA PRO A 297 -16.09 46.88 -12.47
C PRO A 297 -15.01 46.34 -11.53
N THR A 298 -13.85 47.00 -11.55
CA THR A 298 -12.68 46.66 -10.71
C THR A 298 -12.33 47.85 -9.84
N THR A 299 -11.91 47.57 -8.61
CA THR A 299 -11.49 48.59 -7.64
C THR A 299 -10.12 48.24 -7.06
N LEU A 300 -9.29 49.24 -6.87
CA LEU A 300 -8.10 49.15 -6.02
C LEU A 300 -8.32 50.05 -4.81
N THR A 301 -8.33 49.46 -3.62
CA THR A 301 -8.67 50.15 -2.37
C THR A 301 -7.60 49.88 -1.33
N VAL A 302 -7.13 50.93 -0.66
CA VAL A 302 -6.30 50.83 0.55
C VAL A 302 -7.13 51.34 1.73
N ALA A 303 -7.30 50.50 2.74
CA ALA A 303 -7.90 50.91 4.01
C ALA A 303 -6.76 51.32 4.96
N SER A 304 -6.51 52.63 5.06
CA SER A 304 -5.55 53.19 6.01
C SER A 304 -6.02 52.97 7.44
N ASN A 305 -5.12 52.47 8.29
CA ASN A 305 -5.27 52.36 9.74
C ASN A 305 -4.25 53.22 10.52
N ASP A 306 -3.25 53.79 9.83
CA ASP A 306 -2.30 54.77 10.37
C ASP A 306 -2.11 55.97 9.41
N ASN A 307 -1.52 57.06 9.92
CA ASN A 307 -1.38 58.34 9.22
C ASN A 307 -0.50 58.28 7.96
N ASP A 308 0.34 57.26 7.84
CA ASP A 308 1.34 57.11 6.76
C ASP A 308 0.95 56.00 5.74
N ASP A 309 -0.30 55.53 5.79
CA ASP A 309 -0.78 54.51 4.86
C ASP A 309 -1.17 55.12 3.50
N ASP A 310 -0.27 55.00 2.53
CA ASP A 310 -0.42 55.54 1.19
C ASP A 310 -0.70 54.46 0.11
N LEU A 311 -1.53 54.79 -0.88
CA LEU A 311 -1.52 54.10 -2.17
C LEU A 311 -0.51 54.77 -3.10
N THR A 312 0.67 54.16 -3.26
CA THR A 312 1.70 54.66 -4.18
C THR A 312 1.61 54.00 -5.56
N LEU A 313 1.39 54.79 -6.61
CA LEU A 313 1.59 54.39 -8.00
C LEU A 313 2.87 55.05 -8.51
N ARG A 314 3.90 54.26 -8.82
CA ARG A 314 5.23 54.80 -9.16
C ARG A 314 5.88 54.05 -10.32
N VAL A 315 6.45 54.81 -11.25
CA VAL A 315 7.39 54.33 -12.27
C VAL A 315 8.79 54.78 -11.86
N THR A 316 9.77 53.88 -11.89
CA THR A 316 11.16 54.17 -11.52
C THR A 316 12.11 53.94 -12.70
N GLY A 317 13.33 54.46 -12.59
CA GLY A 317 14.38 54.35 -13.61
C GLY A 317 14.46 55.57 -14.54
N ALA A 318 15.68 55.87 -15.01
CA ALA A 318 15.98 57.05 -15.83
C ALA A 318 15.64 56.80 -17.32
N THR A 319 14.39 56.49 -17.61
CA THR A 319 13.87 56.27 -18.97
C THR A 319 12.69 57.20 -19.24
N ASN A 320 12.20 57.25 -20.49
CA ASN A 320 11.02 58.01 -20.89
C ASN A 320 9.68 57.35 -20.47
N SER A 321 9.70 56.59 -19.38
CA SER A 321 8.53 55.86 -18.89
C SER A 321 7.52 56.80 -18.23
N SER A 322 6.24 56.43 -18.25
CA SER A 322 5.13 57.27 -17.79
C SER A 322 4.05 56.43 -17.09
N ILE A 323 3.32 57.07 -16.18
CA ILE A 323 2.03 56.57 -15.72
C ILE A 323 0.96 57.13 -16.66
N LYS A 324 0.09 56.26 -17.17
CA LYS A 324 -0.98 56.63 -18.10
C LYS A 324 -2.33 56.21 -17.54
N LEU A 325 -3.21 57.18 -17.29
CA LEU A 325 -4.61 56.95 -16.95
C LEU A 325 -5.45 57.30 -18.18
N LEU A 326 -6.06 56.29 -18.80
CA LEU A 326 -6.95 56.45 -19.95
C LEU A 326 -8.33 55.92 -19.56
N SER A 327 -9.37 56.61 -20.00
CA SER A 327 -10.73 56.14 -19.90
C SER A 327 -11.42 56.32 -21.25
N GLU A 328 -11.99 55.24 -21.76
CA GLU A 328 -12.87 55.26 -22.94
C GLU A 328 -14.33 55.53 -22.56
N GLY A 329 -14.59 55.80 -21.27
CA GLY A 329 -15.92 56.11 -20.76
C GLY A 329 -16.49 57.37 -21.42
N ILE A 330 -17.77 57.33 -21.77
CA ILE A 330 -18.52 58.45 -22.35
C ILE A 330 -19.26 59.29 -21.28
N GLY A 331 -19.14 58.90 -20.02
CA GLY A 331 -19.73 59.61 -18.89
C GLY A 331 -19.02 60.94 -18.60
N PRO A 332 -19.70 61.88 -17.91
CA PRO A 332 -19.10 63.17 -17.55
C PRO A 332 -17.89 63.05 -16.61
N ASP A 333 -17.71 61.89 -15.99
CA ASP A 333 -16.71 61.55 -14.98
C ASP A 333 -15.82 60.37 -15.42
N ALA A 334 -15.52 60.27 -16.73
CA ALA A 334 -14.66 59.22 -17.29
C ALA A 334 -13.33 59.05 -16.52
N ILE A 335 -12.76 60.16 -16.03
CA ILE A 335 -11.72 60.17 -14.98
C ILE A 335 -12.12 61.22 -13.93
N ARG A 336 -12.29 60.81 -12.68
CA ARG A 336 -12.58 61.69 -11.52
C ARG A 336 -11.49 61.56 -10.47
N LEU A 337 -10.95 62.69 -10.04
CA LEU A 337 -10.08 62.79 -8.86
C LEU A 337 -10.79 63.65 -7.82
N GLU A 338 -10.95 63.14 -6.61
CA GLU A 338 -11.68 63.80 -5.54
C GLU A 338 -10.94 63.65 -4.21
N ALA A 339 -10.71 64.77 -3.54
CA ALA A 339 -10.16 64.82 -2.19
C ALA A 339 -11.17 65.53 -1.28
N SER A 340 -11.77 64.80 -0.35
CA SER A 340 -12.76 65.35 0.59
C SER A 340 -12.13 66.29 1.63
N ALA A 341 -10.82 66.13 1.88
CA ALA A 341 -9.96 67.00 2.66
C ALA A 341 -8.56 67.06 2.02
N GLY A 342 -7.79 68.14 2.24
CA GLY A 342 -6.38 68.24 1.81
C GLY A 342 -6.13 68.68 0.36
N GLY A 343 -7.15 68.66 -0.51
CA GLY A 343 -7.01 69.07 -1.91
C GLY A 343 -6.25 68.06 -2.77
N ILE A 344 -6.03 68.40 -4.05
CA ILE A 344 -5.20 67.64 -4.98
C ILE A 344 -3.97 68.49 -5.27
N ASP A 345 -2.80 67.95 -4.97
CA ASP A 345 -1.52 68.58 -5.29
C ASP A 345 -0.97 68.03 -6.60
N VAL A 346 -0.47 68.92 -7.46
CA VAL A 346 0.13 68.56 -8.75
C VAL A 346 1.42 69.34 -8.88
N ASP A 347 2.52 68.69 -8.53
CA ASP A 347 3.87 69.24 -8.64
C ASP A 347 4.53 68.75 -9.93
N VAL A 348 4.95 69.69 -10.78
CA VAL A 348 5.66 69.42 -12.03
C VAL A 348 6.77 70.44 -12.21
N ASP A 349 7.91 70.02 -12.76
CA ASP A 349 9.07 70.90 -12.96
C ASP A 349 8.83 71.97 -14.05
N ASP A 350 8.06 71.63 -15.09
CA ASP A 350 7.86 72.48 -16.27
C ASP A 350 6.42 73.03 -16.36
N LEU A 351 5.53 72.30 -17.04
CA LEU A 351 4.20 72.79 -17.43
C LEU A 351 3.11 71.77 -17.12
N ILE A 352 2.00 72.26 -16.55
CA ILE A 352 0.74 71.54 -16.49
C ILE A 352 -0.09 71.97 -17.70
N ASP A 353 -0.23 71.08 -18.68
CA ASP A 353 -1.15 71.27 -19.81
C ASP A 353 -2.51 70.66 -19.51
N ILE A 354 -3.57 71.47 -19.56
CA ILE A 354 -4.97 71.00 -19.47
C ILE A 354 -5.65 71.25 -20.81
N TYR A 355 -5.92 70.16 -21.53
CA TYR A 355 -6.63 70.21 -22.80
C TYR A 355 -8.09 69.75 -22.62
N THR A 356 -9.05 70.65 -22.81
CA THR A 356 -10.48 70.33 -22.76
C THR A 356 -11.16 70.76 -24.05
N ALA A 357 -12.04 69.91 -24.58
CA ALA A 357 -12.90 70.27 -25.72
C ALA A 357 -14.08 71.16 -25.30
N GLY A 358 -14.48 71.08 -24.02
CA GLY A 358 -15.48 71.94 -23.40
C GLY A 358 -14.83 72.96 -22.46
N ASP A 359 -15.66 73.54 -21.58
CA ASP A 359 -15.21 74.55 -20.62
C ASP A 359 -14.29 73.96 -19.56
N LEU A 360 -13.20 74.67 -19.26
CA LEU A 360 -12.42 74.48 -18.05
C LEU A 360 -13.01 75.37 -16.94
N SER A 361 -13.55 74.77 -15.89
CA SER A 361 -14.15 75.49 -14.76
C SER A 361 -13.35 75.26 -13.50
N ALA A 362 -12.91 76.34 -12.86
CA ALA A 362 -12.29 76.33 -11.54
C ALA A 362 -13.26 76.95 -10.53
N SER A 363 -14.04 76.12 -9.84
CA SER A 363 -14.99 76.56 -8.82
C SER A 363 -14.40 76.36 -7.43
N ALA A 364 -13.77 77.40 -6.88
CA ALA A 364 -13.20 77.42 -5.53
C ALA A 364 -13.58 78.70 -4.79
N THR A 365 -13.58 78.66 -3.45
CA THR A 365 -13.74 79.87 -2.60
C THR A 365 -12.70 80.93 -2.93
N LYS A 366 -11.51 80.51 -3.37
CA LYS A 366 -10.44 81.36 -3.90
C LYS A 366 -9.63 80.57 -4.91
N ALA A 367 -9.58 81.04 -6.16
CA ALA A 367 -8.59 80.59 -7.14
C ALA A 367 -7.43 81.60 -7.17
N THR A 368 -6.20 81.12 -7.01
CA THR A 368 -4.99 81.96 -7.09
C THR A 368 -4.09 81.38 -8.16
N VAL A 369 -3.67 82.21 -9.11
CA VAL A 369 -2.64 81.86 -10.08
C VAL A 369 -1.43 82.73 -9.76
N SER A 370 -0.35 82.10 -9.31
CA SER A 370 0.90 82.75 -8.99
C SER A 370 1.95 82.27 -9.99
N THR A 371 2.49 83.18 -10.78
CA THR A 371 3.55 82.87 -11.75
C THR A 371 4.77 83.73 -11.43
N SER A 372 5.97 83.18 -11.60
CA SER A 372 7.22 83.95 -11.55
C SER A 372 7.53 84.68 -12.86
N ALA A 373 6.78 84.35 -13.92
CA ALA A 373 6.78 84.98 -15.24
C ALA A 373 5.45 85.70 -15.49
N GLU A 374 5.26 86.28 -16.68
CA GLU A 374 4.00 86.92 -17.07
C GLU A 374 2.85 85.89 -17.12
N LEU A 375 1.72 86.23 -16.48
CA LEU A 375 0.47 85.51 -16.64
C LEU A 375 -0.24 86.02 -17.90
N GLU A 376 -0.27 85.21 -18.95
CA GLU A 376 -1.03 85.50 -20.16
C GLU A 376 -2.41 84.84 -20.10
N LEU A 377 -3.48 85.65 -19.98
CA LEU A 377 -4.86 85.17 -20.06
C LEU A 377 -5.46 85.55 -21.41
N LEU A 378 -5.54 84.58 -22.32
CA LEU A 378 -6.16 84.78 -23.63
C LEU A 378 -7.68 84.56 -23.54
N VAL A 379 -8.44 85.65 -23.53
CA VAL A 379 -9.90 85.62 -23.56
C VAL A 379 -10.43 85.54 -25.00
N GLY A 380 -11.18 84.49 -25.33
CA GLY A 380 -11.88 84.37 -26.61
C GLY A 380 -12.99 85.42 -26.79
N SER A 381 -13.52 85.57 -28.00
CA SER A 381 -14.52 86.60 -28.39
C SER A 381 -15.87 86.57 -27.63
N SER A 382 -16.08 85.63 -26.72
CA SER A 382 -17.29 85.44 -25.91
C SER A 382 -16.98 85.21 -24.41
N ALA A 383 -15.76 85.48 -23.95
CA ALA A 383 -15.42 85.37 -22.54
C ALA A 383 -16.05 86.50 -21.73
N THR A 384 -16.68 86.17 -20.60
CA THR A 384 -17.21 87.14 -19.65
C THR A 384 -16.40 87.04 -18.36
N LEU A 385 -15.62 88.06 -18.03
CA LEU A 385 -15.06 88.22 -16.69
C LEU A 385 -16.13 88.90 -15.84
N ALA A 386 -16.98 88.10 -15.21
CA ALA A 386 -17.94 88.58 -14.23
C ALA A 386 -17.33 88.40 -12.84
N ALA A 387 -17.12 89.52 -12.14
CA ALA A 387 -16.83 89.52 -10.72
C ALA A 387 -18.07 90.07 -10.00
N ASP A 388 -18.44 89.45 -8.88
CA ASP A 388 -19.53 89.93 -8.02
C ASP A 388 -19.11 91.22 -7.26
N ASP A 389 -17.78 91.46 -7.17
CA ASP A 389 -17.11 92.64 -6.60
C ASP A 389 -16.09 93.25 -7.59
N GLU A 390 -15.40 94.33 -7.20
CA GLU A 390 -14.37 95.01 -8.01
C GLU A 390 -13.17 94.08 -8.32
N ILE A 391 -12.77 94.00 -9.60
CA ILE A 391 -11.54 93.29 -10.01
C ILE A 391 -10.35 94.09 -9.49
N SER A 392 -9.73 93.62 -8.40
CA SER A 392 -8.51 94.20 -7.84
C SER A 392 -7.28 93.52 -8.44
N ILE A 393 -6.47 94.28 -9.17
CA ILE A 393 -5.14 93.84 -9.64
C ILE A 393 -4.13 94.36 -8.63
N ASP A 394 -3.63 93.48 -7.76
CA ASP A 394 -2.54 93.81 -6.84
C ASP A 394 -1.20 93.50 -7.52
N SER A 395 -0.48 94.54 -7.92
CA SER A 395 0.81 94.45 -8.61
C SER A 395 2.01 94.57 -7.64
N SER A 396 1.85 94.26 -6.35
CA SER A 396 2.87 94.52 -5.33
C SER A 396 3.93 93.43 -5.10
N ASN A 397 4.12 92.51 -6.05
CA ASN A 397 5.29 91.60 -6.10
C ASN A 397 6.10 91.77 -7.37
#